data_AF-A0A7R9QMF1-F1
#
_entry.id   AF-A0A7R9QMF1-F1
#
_cell.length_a   1.000
_cell.length_b   1.000
_cell.length_c   1.000
_cell.angle_alpha   90.00
_cell.angle_beta   90.00
_cell.angle_gamma   90.00
#
_symmetry.space_group_name_H-M   'P 1'
#
loop_
_entity.id
_entity.type
_entity.pdbx_description
1 polymer ?
#
loop_
_entity_poly.entity_id
_entity_poly.type
_entity_poly.pdbx_seq_one_letter_code
_entity_poly.pdbx_strand_id
1 'polypeptide(L)'
;MWHTYCFKCTHCGCPLEERNFYEKNGKPYCENDYMNLFHPKCTGCGLPIPDGRQITAMGKPWHPECFVCTICVKPLTPETFKEHAGKPYCEE
;
A
#
# COMPACT_ATOMS: atom_id res chain seq x y z
N MET A 1 -6.45 -38.45 2.16
CA MET A 1 -6.76 -37.46 3.22
C MET A 1 -5.68 -36.40 3.15
N TRP A 2 -6.02 -35.17 2.76
CA TRP A 2 -5.08 -34.05 2.67
C TRP A 2 -5.13 -33.27 3.99
N HIS A 3 -3.97 -32.99 4.59
CA HIS A 3 -3.87 -32.46 5.94
C HIS A 3 -4.24 -30.97 6.01
N THR A 4 -5.16 -30.65 6.93
CA THR A 4 -5.53 -29.30 7.38
C THR A 4 -4.31 -28.43 7.76
N TYR A 5 -3.24 -29.04 8.29
CA TYR A 5 -2.02 -28.35 8.71
C TYR A 5 -1.20 -27.66 7.58
N CYS A 6 -1.55 -27.85 6.31
CA CYS A 6 -0.81 -27.28 5.19
C CYS A 6 -1.29 -25.89 4.75
N PHE A 7 -2.45 -25.41 5.21
CA PHE A 7 -3.03 -24.15 4.73
C PHE A 7 -2.52 -22.95 5.52
N LYS A 8 -1.30 -22.53 5.19
CA LYS A 8 -0.58 -21.44 5.85
C LYS A 8 -0.08 -20.41 4.85
N CYS A 9 0.15 -19.19 5.33
CA CYS A 9 0.75 -18.14 4.53
C CYS A 9 2.12 -18.60 4.00
N THR A 10 2.34 -18.42 2.71
CA THR A 10 3.61 -18.77 2.04
C THR A 10 4.78 -17.96 2.59
N HIS A 11 4.54 -16.71 3.01
CA HIS A 11 5.58 -15.79 3.44
C HIS A 11 5.89 -15.91 4.94
N CYS A 12 4.92 -15.63 5.83
CA CYS A 12 5.15 -15.74 7.28
C CYS A 12 4.87 -17.11 7.91
N GLY A 13 4.21 -18.03 7.20
CA GLY A 13 3.87 -19.35 7.72
C GLY A 13 2.69 -19.39 8.71
N CYS A 14 2.00 -18.27 8.95
CA CYS A 14 0.86 -18.24 9.86
C CYS A 14 -0.32 -19.11 9.34
N PRO A 15 -1.10 -19.76 10.23
CA PRO A 15 -2.28 -20.52 9.84
C PRO A 15 -3.33 -19.59 9.21
N LEU A 16 -3.98 -20.07 8.14
CA LEU A 16 -4.99 -19.30 7.37
C LEU A 16 -6.42 -19.85 7.50
N GLU A 17 -6.64 -20.99 8.16
CA GLU A 17 -7.96 -21.65 8.26
C GLU A 17 -9.07 -20.75 8.81
N GLU A 18 -8.76 -19.82 9.72
CA GLU A 18 -9.74 -18.93 10.37
C GLU A 18 -9.55 -17.45 9.97
N ARG A 19 -8.73 -17.15 8.96
CA ARG A 19 -8.40 -15.78 8.57
C ARG A 19 -8.68 -15.56 7.09
N ASN A 20 -8.99 -14.31 6.73
CA ASN A 20 -8.98 -13.92 5.32
C ASN A 20 -7.58 -14.15 4.74
N PHE A 21 -7.53 -14.80 3.59
CA PHE A 21 -6.32 -15.05 2.84
C PHE A 21 -6.50 -14.59 1.40
N TYR A 22 -5.38 -14.33 0.74
CA TYR A 22 -5.33 -13.94 -0.65
C TYR A 22 -4.42 -14.90 -1.42
N GLU A 23 -4.86 -15.31 -2.61
CA GLU A 23 -4.07 -16.17 -3.48
C GLU A 23 -3.32 -15.33 -4.52
N LYS A 24 -2.02 -15.60 -4.70
CA LYS A 24 -1.22 -15.07 -5.80
C LYS A 24 -0.43 -16.19 -6.46
N ASN A 25 -0.63 -16.40 -7.76
CA ASN A 25 0.07 -17.44 -8.54
C ASN A 25 -0.06 -18.84 -7.91
N GLY A 26 -1.26 -19.20 -7.42
CA GLY A 26 -1.51 -20.49 -6.75
C GLY A 26 -0.90 -20.63 -5.36
N LYS A 27 -0.39 -19.54 -4.76
CA LYS A 27 0.19 -19.54 -3.41
C LYS A 27 -0.68 -18.70 -2.46
N PRO A 28 -1.04 -19.23 -1.28
CA PRO A 28 -1.83 -18.48 -0.30
C PRO A 28 -0.95 -17.55 0.55
N TYR A 29 -1.44 -16.34 0.81
CA TYR A 29 -0.81 -15.32 1.66
C TYR A 29 -1.83 -14.78 2.66
N CYS A 30 -1.39 -14.41 3.87
CA CYS A 30 -2.25 -13.66 4.78
C CYS A 30 -2.47 -12.24 4.23
N GLU A 31 -3.54 -11.57 4.64
CA GLU A 31 -3.85 -10.20 4.26
C GLU A 31 -2.63 -9.26 4.40
N ASN A 32 -1.98 -9.28 5.57
CA ASN A 32 -0.84 -8.42 5.84
C ASN A 32 0.33 -8.63 4.87
N ASP A 33 0.73 -9.89 4.64
CA ASP A 33 1.84 -10.19 3.73
C ASP A 33 1.45 -9.92 2.29
N TYR A 34 0.22 -10.26 1.89
CA TYR A 34 -0.26 -9.98 0.56
C TYR A 34 -0.23 -8.47 0.26
N MET A 35 -0.72 -7.65 1.19
CA MET A 35 -0.66 -6.18 1.07
C MET A 35 0.79 -5.68 1.04
N ASN A 36 1.64 -6.11 1.97
CA ASN A 36 3.02 -5.62 2.04
C ASN A 36 3.90 -6.04 0.84
N LEU A 37 3.63 -7.21 0.25
CA LEU A 37 4.40 -7.76 -0.86
C LEU A 37 3.90 -7.28 -2.22
N PHE A 38 2.59 -7.10 -2.39
CA PHE A 38 2.00 -6.90 -3.71
C PHE A 38 1.28 -5.56 -3.91
N HIS A 39 0.96 -4.82 -2.85
CA HIS A 39 0.38 -3.49 -3.02
C HIS A 39 1.45 -2.42 -3.22
N PRO A 40 1.15 -1.37 -4.02
CA PRO A 40 2.00 -0.19 -4.09
C PRO A 40 2.15 0.45 -2.71
N LYS A 41 3.34 0.93 -2.40
CA LYS A 41 3.66 1.61 -1.14
C LYS A 41 3.58 3.11 -1.31
N CYS A 42 2.86 3.77 -0.41
CA CYS A 42 2.79 5.22 -0.39
C CYS A 42 4.18 5.83 -0.19
N THR A 43 4.53 6.80 -1.03
CA THR A 43 5.83 7.48 -0.93
C THR A 43 5.94 8.35 0.32
N GLY A 44 4.80 8.84 0.84
CA GLY A 44 4.77 9.69 2.04
C GLY A 44 5.00 8.93 3.33
N CYS A 45 4.29 7.82 3.55
CA CYS A 45 4.34 7.07 4.82
C CYS A 45 5.07 5.72 4.72
N GLY A 46 5.37 5.23 3.51
CA GLY A 46 6.00 3.93 3.29
C GLY A 46 5.09 2.71 3.47
N LEU A 47 3.83 2.91 3.89
CA LEU A 47 2.86 1.85 4.10
C LEU A 47 2.19 1.42 2.78
N PRO A 48 1.77 0.15 2.65
CA PRO A 48 0.99 -0.29 1.50
C PRO A 48 -0.31 0.52 1.38
N ILE A 49 -0.77 0.72 0.15
CA ILE A 49 -2.05 1.40 -0.14
C ILE A 49 -3.12 0.32 -0.36
N PRO A 50 -3.94 -0.02 0.66
CA PRO A 50 -5.03 -0.94 0.50
C PRO A 50 -6.16 -0.29 -0.29
N ASP A 51 -6.71 -1.03 -1.24
CA ASP A 51 -7.83 -0.64 -2.11
C ASP A 51 -7.54 0.54 -3.07
N GLY A 52 -8.25 0.58 -4.20
CA GLY A 52 -7.91 1.35 -5.41
C GLY A 52 -7.91 2.88 -5.30
N ARG A 53 -7.92 3.44 -4.09
CA ARG A 53 -7.85 4.88 -3.81
C ARG A 53 -6.41 5.32 -3.57
N GLN A 54 -5.53 5.04 -4.53
CA GLN A 54 -4.22 5.67 -4.59
C GLN A 54 -4.31 6.90 -5.50
N ILE A 55 -3.48 7.90 -5.22
CA ILE A 55 -3.21 8.94 -6.20
C ILE A 55 -1.83 8.71 -6.79
N THR A 56 -1.69 8.97 -8.08
CA THR A 56 -0.41 8.94 -8.76
C THR A 56 0.06 10.39 -8.92
N ALA A 57 1.10 10.75 -8.18
CA ALA A 57 1.73 12.06 -8.26
C ALA A 57 3.24 11.87 -8.34
N MET A 58 3.93 12.67 -9.16
CA MET A 58 5.39 12.58 -9.31
C MET A 58 5.85 11.20 -9.83
N GLY A 59 4.99 10.53 -10.62
CA GLY A 59 5.21 9.16 -11.09
C GLY A 59 5.20 8.10 -9.99
N LYS A 60 4.77 8.45 -8.77
CA LYS A 60 4.77 7.58 -7.61
C LYS A 60 3.37 7.47 -6.98
N PRO A 61 3.08 6.36 -6.30
CA PRO A 61 1.81 6.19 -5.61
C PRO A 61 1.83 6.85 -4.22
N TRP A 62 0.71 7.46 -3.84
CA TRP A 62 0.50 8.10 -2.55
C TRP A 62 -0.90 7.79 -2.03
N HIS A 63 -1.06 7.79 -0.71
CA HIS A 63 -2.39 7.88 -0.12
C HIS A 63 -2.96 9.30 -0.34
N PRO A 64 -4.27 9.43 -0.59
CA PRO A 64 -4.93 10.74 -0.69
C PRO A 64 -4.70 11.62 0.54
N GLU A 65 -4.66 11.01 1.72
CA GLU A 65 -4.39 11.69 3.00
C GLU A 65 -2.91 12.04 3.22
N CYS A 66 -1.98 11.30 2.60
CA CYS A 66 -0.54 11.55 2.73
C CYS A 66 -0.02 12.57 1.70
N PHE A 67 -0.83 12.92 0.69
CA PHE A 67 -0.44 13.89 -0.31
C PHE A 67 -0.77 15.30 0.13
N VAL A 68 0.10 15.80 1.00
CA VAL A 68 -0.01 17.10 1.66
C VAL A 68 1.27 17.90 1.46
N CYS A 69 1.17 19.22 1.53
CA CYS A 69 2.35 20.08 1.47
C CYS A 69 3.31 19.75 2.61
N THR A 70 4.59 19.59 2.27
CA THR A 70 5.64 19.25 3.25
C THR A 70 5.81 20.31 4.34
N ILE A 71 5.43 21.56 4.06
CA ILE A 71 5.58 22.69 5.01
C ILE A 71 4.30 22.91 5.81
N CYS A 72 3.18 23.13 5.13
CA CYS A 72 1.92 23.54 5.79
C CYS A 72 0.92 22.40 5.99
N VAL A 73 1.23 21.18 5.55
CA VAL A 73 0.39 19.98 5.69
C VAL A 73 -1.00 20.13 5.02
N LYS A 74 -1.15 21.11 4.14
CA LYS A 74 -2.39 21.32 3.38
C LYS A 74 -2.57 20.17 2.37
N PRO A 75 -3.78 19.59 2.25
CA PRO A 75 -4.08 18.62 1.19
C PRO A 75 -3.78 19.20 -0.18
N LEU A 76 -3.06 18.43 -0.99
CA LEU A 76 -2.73 18.77 -2.36
C LEU A 76 -3.52 17.88 -3.31
N THR A 77 -3.75 18.34 -4.53
CA THR A 77 -4.24 17.49 -5.62
C THR A 77 -3.16 17.35 -6.68
N PRO A 78 -3.18 16.30 -7.50
CA PRO A 78 -2.26 16.16 -8.63
C PRO A 78 -2.26 17.37 -9.61
N GLU A 79 -3.26 18.24 -9.53
CA GLU A 79 -3.41 19.43 -10.37
C GLU A 79 -2.84 20.71 -9.74
N THR A 80 -2.62 20.75 -8.41
CA THR A 80 -2.34 22.01 -7.66
C THR A 80 -1.00 22.00 -6.91
N PHE A 81 -0.20 20.96 -7.07
CA PHE A 81 1.05 20.79 -6.33
C PHE A 81 2.28 21.16 -7.16
N LYS A 82 3.34 21.57 -6.47
CA LYS A 82 4.70 21.64 -7.03
C LYS A 82 5.58 20.56 -6.44
N GLU A 83 6.31 19.86 -7.31
CA GLU A 83 7.38 18.96 -6.90
C GLU A 83 8.66 19.75 -6.65
N HIS A 84 9.29 19.54 -5.50
CA HIS A 84 10.66 19.99 -5.25
C HIS A 84 11.43 18.91 -4.49
N ALA A 85 12.59 18.49 -5.03
CA ALA A 85 13.44 17.44 -4.45
C ALA A 85 12.68 16.15 -4.08
N GLY A 86 11.70 15.74 -4.90
CA GLY A 86 10.90 14.54 -4.64
C GLY A 86 9.87 14.69 -3.52
N LYS A 87 9.56 15.92 -3.09
CA LYS A 87 8.53 16.23 -2.09
C LYS A 87 7.47 17.20 -2.65
N PRO A 88 6.20 17.07 -2.25
CA PRO A 88 5.13 17.95 -2.70
C PRO A 88 5.02 19.23 -1.84
N TYR A 89 4.79 20.36 -2.51
CA TYR A 89 4.63 21.70 -1.93
C TYR A 89 3.39 22.39 -2.51
N CYS A 90 2.75 23.25 -1.71
CA CYS A 90 1.70 24.14 -2.22
C CYS A 90 2.30 25.31 -2.99
N GLU A 91 1.56 25.82 -3.96
CA GLU A 91 1.79 27.15 -4.53
C GLU A 91 1.16 28.17 -3.57
N GLU A 92 1.99 29.00 -2.93
CA GLU A 92 1.51 30.14 -2.13
C GLU A 92 1.02 31.28 -3.02
#